data_AF-A0A7C9EQI6-F1
#
_entry.id   AF-A0A7C9EQI6-F1
#
_cell.length_a   1.000
_cell.length_b   1.000
_cell.length_c   1.000
_cell.angle_alpha   90.00
_cell.angle_beta   90.00
_cell.angle_gamma   90.00
#
_symmetry.space_group_name_H-M   'P 1'
#
loop_
_entity.id
_entity.type
_entity.pdbx_description
1 polymer ?
#
loop_
_entity_poly.entity_id
_entity_poly.type
_entity_poly.pdbx_seq_one_letter_code
_entity_poly.pdbx_strand_id
1 'polypeptide(L)'
;RTWERAKLASMLDHVVVATDDEKIADCCRGFGADVIMTSESCRNGAERCSEALQKLNNKYDIVVNIQGDEPLIEPEIIDGIVKALQYSPDAVFSTAVTSLKSEDAFDPNRVKCVVDNHGYAIYFSRGLIPYNKSGKVNPNFPYLLHLGIQSYDANFLKIYPELPPTPLQLEEDLEQLKVLENGYKMRVIKVEHEAHGVDVPDDVEKIERYMRERNLS
;
A
#
# COMPACT_ATOMS: atom_id res chain seq x y z
N ARG A 1 12.74 2.30 11.24
CA ARG A 1 13.10 1.38 10.13
C ARG A 1 12.32 1.61 8.84
N THR A 2 10.98 1.50 8.81
CA THR A 2 10.19 1.76 7.60
C THR A 2 10.58 3.09 6.94
N TRP A 3 10.69 4.16 7.72
CA TRP A 3 11.17 5.47 7.25
C TRP A 3 12.59 5.42 6.65
N GLU A 4 13.52 4.69 7.27
CA GLU A 4 14.90 4.54 6.77
C GLU A 4 14.94 3.80 5.44
N ARG A 5 14.11 2.75 5.29
CA ARG A 5 13.95 2.00 4.03
C ARG A 5 13.32 2.88 2.95
N ALA A 6 12.27 3.62 3.27
CA ALA A 6 11.63 4.55 2.35
C ALA A 6 12.61 5.60 1.81
N LYS A 7 13.52 6.11 2.65
CA LYS A 7 14.57 7.05 2.23
C LYS A 7 15.61 6.50 1.26
N LEU A 8 15.70 5.18 1.11
CA LEU A 8 16.59 4.56 0.11
C LEU A 8 15.95 4.52 -1.28
N ALA A 9 14.65 4.81 -1.40
CA ALA A 9 13.96 4.89 -2.69
C ALA A 9 14.49 6.08 -3.49
N SER A 10 14.77 5.86 -4.79
CA SER A 10 15.38 6.87 -5.65
C SER A 10 14.38 7.88 -6.22
N MET A 11 13.08 7.55 -6.17
CA MET A 11 12.00 8.34 -6.76
C MET A 11 11.27 9.24 -5.75
N LEU A 12 11.67 9.25 -4.48
CA LEU A 12 11.04 10.07 -3.44
C LEU A 12 11.86 11.34 -3.17
N ASP A 13 11.29 12.51 -3.48
CA ASP A 13 11.93 13.80 -3.18
C ASP A 13 11.87 14.17 -1.69
N HIS A 14 10.87 13.65 -0.98
CA HIS A 14 10.60 13.99 0.42
C HIS A 14 9.87 12.84 1.13
N VAL A 15 10.32 12.48 2.33
CA VAL A 15 9.74 11.41 3.15
C VAL A 15 9.37 11.95 4.51
N VAL A 16 8.07 11.95 4.81
CA VAL A 16 7.52 12.41 6.10
C VAL A 16 6.81 11.28 6.82
N VAL A 17 6.73 11.37 8.14
CA VAL A 17 5.85 10.55 8.98
C VAL A 17 4.60 11.35 9.28
N ALA A 18 3.43 10.83 8.89
CA ALA A 18 2.14 11.41 9.24
C ALA A 18 1.52 10.65 10.41
N THR A 19 1.22 11.33 11.51
CA THR A 19 0.68 10.72 12.74
C THR A 19 -0.22 11.68 13.49
N ASP A 20 -1.18 11.16 14.23
CA ASP A 20 -2.02 11.90 15.20
C ASP A 20 -1.48 11.79 16.65
N ASP A 21 -0.67 10.77 16.94
CA ASP A 21 -0.07 10.54 18.26
C ASP A 21 1.26 11.29 18.45
N GLU A 22 1.34 12.14 19.48
CA GLU A 22 2.56 12.90 19.85
C GLU A 22 3.72 12.00 20.30
N LYS A 23 3.47 10.85 20.93
CA LYS A 23 4.54 9.91 21.30
C LYS A 23 5.20 9.31 20.06
N ILE A 24 4.41 8.99 19.04
CA ILE A 24 4.94 8.53 17.74
C ILE A 24 5.73 9.67 17.10
N ALA A 25 5.19 10.90 17.13
CA ALA A 25 5.84 12.07 16.57
C ALA A 25 7.20 12.34 17.22
N ASP A 26 7.27 12.35 18.55
CA ASP A 26 8.51 12.59 19.30
C ASP A 26 9.55 11.50 19.07
N CYS A 27 9.13 10.24 19.02
CA CYS A 27 10.00 9.12 18.64
C CYS A 27 10.59 9.35 17.23
N CYS A 28 9.74 9.71 16.27
CA CYS A 28 10.15 9.92 14.88
C CYS A 28 11.11 11.11 14.70
N ARG A 29 10.82 12.23 15.36
CA ARG A 29 11.74 13.37 15.42
C ARG A 29 13.08 12.98 16.05
N GLY A 30 13.07 12.09 17.04
CA GLY A 30 14.28 11.59 17.71
C GLY A 30 15.28 10.90 16.78
N PHE A 31 14.82 10.23 15.72
CA PHE A 31 15.68 9.65 14.69
C PHE A 31 15.78 10.51 13.40
N GLY A 32 15.32 11.76 13.46
CA GLY A 32 15.50 12.74 12.39
C GLY A 32 14.48 12.66 11.26
N ALA A 33 13.32 12.05 11.48
CA ALA A 33 12.22 12.12 10.53
C ALA A 33 11.48 13.45 10.62
N ASP A 34 11.12 13.98 9.45
CA ASP A 34 10.15 15.07 9.34
C ASP A 34 8.76 14.50 9.67
N VAL A 35 8.06 15.15 10.61
CA VAL A 35 6.76 14.68 11.10
C VAL A 35 5.68 15.71 10.82
N ILE A 36 4.58 15.25 10.23
CA ILE A 36 3.37 16.03 10.03
C ILE A 36 2.28 15.50 10.95
N MET A 37 1.84 16.33 11.90
CA MET A 37 0.69 15.98 12.74
C MET A 37 -0.57 16.01 11.90
N THR A 38 -1.35 14.92 11.91
CA THR A 38 -2.64 14.77 11.24
C THR A 38 -3.77 14.64 12.26
N SER A 39 -5.01 14.80 11.83
CA SER A 39 -6.20 14.67 12.66
C SER A 39 -6.52 13.21 12.95
N GLU A 40 -6.95 12.93 14.18
CA GLU A 40 -7.58 11.67 14.58
C GLU A 40 -8.88 11.36 13.80
N SER A 41 -9.45 12.36 13.10
CA SER A 41 -10.64 12.19 12.28
C SER A 41 -10.37 11.56 10.90
N CYS A 42 -9.10 11.41 10.51
CA CYS A 42 -8.73 10.68 9.29
C CYS A 42 -9.18 9.23 9.40
N ARG A 43 -10.11 8.81 8.53
CA ARG A 43 -10.71 7.48 8.61
C ARG A 43 -9.79 6.37 8.10
N ASN A 44 -8.79 6.74 7.32
CA ASN A 44 -7.93 5.81 6.59
C ASN A 44 -6.58 6.44 6.21
N GLY A 45 -5.67 5.61 5.71
CA GLY A 45 -4.33 6.03 5.29
C GLY A 45 -4.35 7.06 4.15
N ALA A 46 -5.27 6.91 3.19
CA ALA A 46 -5.41 7.87 2.08
C ALA A 46 -5.86 9.27 2.54
N GLU A 47 -6.81 9.36 3.48
CA GLU A 47 -7.23 10.64 4.09
C GLU A 47 -6.10 11.28 4.88
N ARG A 48 -5.35 10.47 5.65
CA ARG A 48 -4.16 10.94 6.37
C ARG A 48 -3.09 11.48 5.43
N CYS A 49 -2.86 10.80 4.31
CA CYS A 49 -1.95 11.28 3.27
C CYS A 49 -2.43 12.59 2.63
N SER A 50 -3.75 12.72 2.36
CA SER A 50 -4.33 13.95 1.83
C SER A 50 -4.15 15.13 2.80
N GLU A 51 -4.44 14.92 4.09
CA GLU A 51 -4.25 15.96 5.11
C GLU A 51 -2.78 16.34 5.26
N ALA A 52 -1.88 15.36 5.29
CA ALA A 52 -0.44 15.61 5.35
C ALA A 52 0.05 16.40 4.13
N LEU A 53 -0.42 16.05 2.93
CA LEU A 53 -0.10 16.79 1.69
C LEU A 53 -0.57 18.26 1.76
N GLN A 54 -1.74 18.54 2.32
CA GLN A 54 -2.25 19.91 2.47
C GLN A 54 -1.43 20.75 3.45
N LYS A 55 -0.82 20.12 4.46
CA LYS A 55 0.04 20.78 5.45
C LYS A 55 1.46 21.03 4.93
N LEU A 56 1.85 20.38 3.82
CA LEU A 56 3.11 20.63 3.15
C LEU A 56 2.99 21.86 2.23
N ASN A 57 3.91 22.83 2.37
CA ASN A 57 3.93 24.05 1.57
C ASN A 57 4.56 23.88 0.16
N ASN A 58 4.73 22.64 -0.30
CA ASN A 58 5.37 22.30 -1.56
C ASN A 58 4.39 21.61 -2.51
N LYS A 59 4.69 21.66 -3.80
CA LYS A 59 3.95 20.90 -4.81
C LYS A 59 4.63 19.57 -5.05
N TYR A 60 3.83 18.52 -5.09
CA TYR A 60 4.23 17.16 -5.44
C TYR A 60 3.26 16.62 -6.49
N ASP A 61 3.76 15.80 -7.39
CA ASP A 61 2.95 15.18 -8.44
C ASP A 61 2.35 13.85 -7.97
N ILE A 62 3.10 13.11 -7.15
CA ILE A 62 2.72 11.79 -6.64
C ILE A 62 2.94 11.74 -5.14
N VAL A 63 2.01 11.10 -4.42
CA VAL A 63 2.13 10.79 -2.99
C VAL A 63 2.13 9.28 -2.81
N VAL A 64 3.10 8.76 -2.06
CA VAL A 64 3.17 7.33 -1.72
C VAL A 64 2.76 7.13 -0.27
N ASN A 65 1.75 6.30 -0.05
CA ASN A 65 1.36 5.81 1.27
C ASN A 65 2.17 4.54 1.59
N ILE A 66 3.07 4.65 2.57
CA ILE A 66 3.90 3.55 3.08
C ILE A 66 3.49 3.30 4.53
N GLN A 67 2.94 2.13 4.80
CA GLN A 67 2.44 1.79 6.13
C GLN A 67 3.61 1.64 7.12
N GLY A 68 3.41 2.12 8.36
CA GLY A 68 4.47 2.19 9.37
C GLY A 68 4.96 0.82 9.86
N ASP A 69 4.14 -0.21 9.69
CA ASP A 69 4.31 -1.61 10.08
C ASP A 69 4.98 -2.49 9.00
N GLU A 70 5.52 -1.89 7.93
CA GLU A 70 6.24 -2.56 6.85
C GLU A 70 7.77 -2.33 6.92
N PRO A 71 8.48 -2.84 7.96
CA PRO A 71 9.91 -2.58 8.16
C PRO A 71 10.82 -3.19 7.09
N LEU A 72 10.29 -4.10 6.27
CA LEU A 72 11.00 -4.84 5.24
C LEU A 72 10.66 -4.37 3.82
N ILE A 73 9.91 -3.26 3.68
CA ILE A 73 9.59 -2.71 2.36
C ILE A 73 10.88 -2.49 1.54
N GLU A 74 10.84 -2.93 0.29
CA GLU A 74 11.94 -2.80 -0.66
C GLU A 74 11.83 -1.44 -1.39
N PRO A 75 12.90 -0.62 -1.36
CA PRO A 75 12.93 0.66 -2.08
C PRO A 75 12.54 0.54 -3.56
N GLU A 76 12.89 -0.57 -4.19
CA GLU A 76 12.60 -0.87 -5.58
C GLU A 76 11.09 -1.02 -5.84
N ILE A 77 10.32 -1.48 -4.86
CA ILE A 77 8.85 -1.56 -4.96
C ILE A 77 8.26 -0.16 -4.93
N ILE A 78 8.75 0.70 -4.03
CA ILE A 78 8.35 2.12 -3.94
C ILE A 78 8.62 2.82 -5.27
N ASP A 79 9.84 2.69 -5.79
CA ASP A 79 10.23 3.28 -7.07
C ASP A 79 9.40 2.72 -8.23
N GLY A 80 9.08 1.42 -8.18
CA GLY A 80 8.26 0.74 -9.19
C GLY A 80 6.87 1.32 -9.30
N ILE A 81 6.16 1.51 -8.18
CA ILE A 81 4.80 2.06 -8.19
C ILE A 81 4.80 3.53 -8.62
N VAL A 82 5.78 4.34 -8.17
CA VAL A 82 5.88 5.74 -8.61
C VAL A 82 6.05 5.80 -10.13
N LYS A 83 6.98 5.01 -10.69
CA LYS A 83 7.19 4.94 -12.15
C LYS A 83 5.94 4.45 -12.87
N ALA A 84 5.26 3.44 -12.35
CA ALA A 84 4.07 2.88 -12.96
C ALA A 84 2.96 3.93 -13.11
N LEU A 85 2.78 4.78 -12.10
CA LEU A 85 1.83 5.88 -12.14
C LEU A 85 2.27 6.99 -13.09
N GLN A 86 3.55 7.39 -13.09
CA GLN A 86 4.08 8.39 -14.03
C GLN A 86 3.90 7.99 -15.50
N TYR A 87 4.03 6.70 -15.82
CA TYR A 87 3.86 6.18 -17.18
C TYR A 87 2.40 5.85 -17.54
N SER A 88 1.44 6.10 -16.65
CA SER A 88 0.02 5.77 -16.85
C SER A 88 -0.85 7.01 -16.63
N PRO A 89 -0.90 7.96 -17.59
CA PRO A 89 -1.59 9.24 -17.42
C PRO A 89 -3.11 9.13 -17.28
N ASP A 90 -3.68 7.96 -17.57
CA ASP A 90 -5.11 7.66 -17.38
C ASP A 90 -5.41 6.99 -16.02
N ALA A 91 -4.39 6.68 -15.21
CA ALA A 91 -4.51 6.17 -13.86
C ALA A 91 -4.26 7.28 -12.84
N VAL A 92 -4.95 7.18 -11.70
CA VAL A 92 -4.77 8.11 -10.57
C VAL A 92 -4.11 7.45 -9.37
N PHE A 93 -3.84 6.14 -9.49
CA PHE A 93 -3.34 5.30 -8.43
C PHE A 93 -2.46 4.22 -9.01
N SER A 94 -1.43 3.81 -8.28
CA SER A 94 -0.79 2.52 -8.54
C SER A 94 -0.36 1.77 -7.28
N THR A 95 -0.27 0.45 -7.39
CA THR A 95 0.12 -0.47 -6.32
C THR A 95 0.93 -1.65 -6.87
N ALA A 96 1.44 -2.49 -5.96
CA ALA A 96 2.17 -3.70 -6.25
C ALA A 96 1.43 -4.96 -5.79
N VAL A 97 1.64 -6.03 -6.54
CA VAL A 97 1.21 -7.39 -6.18
C VAL A 97 2.39 -8.35 -6.29
N THR A 98 2.36 -9.41 -5.48
CA THR A 98 3.28 -10.55 -5.57
C THR A 98 2.50 -11.85 -5.80
N SER A 99 3.19 -12.96 -5.98
CA SER A 99 2.56 -14.28 -6.07
C SER A 99 1.97 -14.69 -4.72
N LEU A 100 0.70 -15.08 -4.71
CA LEU A 100 0.04 -15.63 -3.53
C LEU A 100 0.39 -17.12 -3.36
N LYS A 101 0.79 -17.52 -2.15
CA LYS A 101 1.00 -18.94 -1.83
C LYS A 101 -0.35 -19.66 -1.74
N SER A 102 -0.39 -20.92 -2.18
CA SER A 102 -1.65 -21.69 -2.19
C SER A 102 -2.24 -21.91 -0.80
N GLU A 103 -1.40 -21.96 0.24
CA GLU A 103 -1.83 -22.06 1.65
C GLU A 103 -2.55 -20.81 2.15
N ASP A 104 -2.21 -19.64 1.61
CA ASP A 104 -2.79 -18.34 1.96
C ASP A 104 -4.09 -18.03 1.19
N ALA A 105 -4.51 -18.92 0.29
CA ALA A 105 -5.59 -18.65 -0.68
C ALA A 105 -6.92 -18.20 -0.03
N PHE A 106 -7.25 -18.77 1.13
CA PHE A 106 -8.49 -18.52 1.85
C PHE A 106 -8.30 -17.62 3.08
N ASP A 107 -7.11 -17.09 3.31
CA ASP A 107 -6.87 -16.13 4.38
C ASP A 107 -7.49 -14.76 4.01
N PRO A 108 -8.45 -14.24 4.78
CA PRO A 108 -9.09 -12.96 4.51
C PRO A 108 -8.17 -11.75 4.77
N ASN A 109 -7.05 -11.92 5.47
CA ASN A 109 -6.04 -10.88 5.67
C ASN A 109 -5.12 -10.76 4.44
N ARG A 110 -5.04 -11.81 3.62
CA ARG A 110 -4.27 -11.83 2.37
C ARG A 110 -5.17 -11.33 1.24
N VAL A 111 -5.14 -10.03 0.95
CA VAL A 111 -6.01 -9.44 -0.07
C VAL A 111 -5.57 -9.88 -1.47
N LYS A 112 -6.49 -10.46 -2.23
CA LYS A 112 -6.26 -10.88 -3.62
C LYS A 112 -6.52 -9.71 -4.57
N CYS A 113 -5.81 -9.69 -5.68
CA CYS A 113 -6.04 -8.75 -6.78
C CYS A 113 -6.19 -9.51 -8.11
N VAL A 114 -7.08 -9.04 -8.97
CA VAL A 114 -7.14 -9.46 -10.37
C VAL A 114 -6.90 -8.25 -11.27
N VAL A 115 -6.15 -8.45 -12.35
CA VAL A 115 -5.72 -7.41 -13.28
C VAL A 115 -6.12 -7.76 -14.70
N ASP A 116 -6.30 -6.74 -15.53
CA ASP A 116 -6.52 -6.92 -16.96
C ASP A 116 -5.21 -7.22 -17.71
N ASN A 117 -5.32 -7.48 -19.01
CA ASN A 117 -4.16 -7.76 -19.87
C ASN A 117 -3.21 -6.57 -20.05
N HIS A 118 -3.64 -5.37 -19.68
CA HIS A 118 -2.82 -4.17 -19.75
C HIS A 118 -2.13 -3.88 -18.43
N GLY A 119 -2.52 -4.49 -17.31
CA GLY A 119 -1.98 -4.24 -15.97
C GLY A 119 -2.76 -3.21 -15.15
N TYR A 120 -4.05 -3.01 -15.45
CA TYR A 120 -4.96 -2.27 -14.58
C TYR A 120 -5.71 -3.21 -13.65
N ALA A 121 -5.94 -2.77 -12.41
CA ALA A 121 -6.76 -3.52 -11.47
C ALA A 121 -8.19 -3.67 -12.01
N ILE A 122 -8.71 -4.89 -12.00
CA ILE A 122 -10.12 -5.20 -12.23
C ILE A 122 -10.87 -5.20 -10.90
N TYR A 123 -10.32 -5.89 -9.88
CA TYR A 123 -10.95 -6.02 -8.57
C TYR A 123 -9.97 -6.45 -7.48
N PHE A 124 -10.29 -6.12 -6.23
CA PHE A 124 -9.60 -6.57 -5.03
C PHE A 124 -10.61 -7.27 -4.12
N SER A 125 -10.20 -8.34 -3.43
CA SER A 125 -11.10 -9.07 -2.53
C SER A 125 -10.34 -9.78 -1.42
N ARG A 126 -10.98 -9.87 -0.25
CA ARG A 126 -10.58 -10.80 0.82
C ARG A 126 -10.94 -12.25 0.47
N GLY A 127 -11.89 -12.45 -0.45
CA GLY A 127 -12.21 -13.76 -1.03
C GLY A 127 -11.20 -14.21 -2.10
N LEU A 128 -11.11 -15.52 -2.34
CA LEU A 128 -10.25 -16.08 -3.38
C LEU A 128 -10.75 -15.67 -4.78
N ILE A 129 -9.95 -14.87 -5.48
CA ILE A 129 -10.23 -14.46 -6.86
C ILE A 129 -9.01 -14.65 -7.77
N PRO A 130 -9.20 -15.10 -9.04
CA PRO A 130 -10.46 -15.56 -9.60
C PRO A 130 -10.85 -16.93 -9.03
N TYR A 131 -12.14 -17.12 -8.75
CA TYR A 131 -12.66 -18.43 -8.39
C TYR A 131 -12.83 -19.30 -9.65
N ASN A 132 -12.69 -20.62 -9.52
CA ASN A 132 -12.80 -21.54 -10.64
C ASN A 132 -13.91 -22.57 -10.41
N LYS A 133 -14.40 -23.18 -11.50
CA LYS A 133 -15.52 -24.13 -11.47
C LYS A 133 -15.28 -25.36 -10.59
N SER A 134 -14.03 -25.70 -10.31
CA SER A 134 -13.72 -26.86 -9.46
C SER A 134 -13.95 -26.60 -7.97
N GLY A 135 -14.11 -25.34 -7.57
CA GLY A 135 -14.25 -24.96 -6.17
C GLY A 135 -12.97 -25.14 -5.34
N LYS A 136 -11.82 -25.38 -6.00
CA LYS A 136 -10.53 -25.65 -5.36
C LYS A 136 -9.48 -24.65 -5.83
N VAL A 137 -8.50 -24.37 -4.99
CA VAL A 137 -7.31 -23.58 -5.39
C VAL A 137 -6.58 -24.32 -6.51
N ASN A 138 -6.29 -23.63 -7.62
CA ASN A 138 -5.43 -24.17 -8.66
C ASN A 138 -3.97 -23.79 -8.38
N PRO A 139 -3.10 -24.72 -7.97
CA PRO A 139 -1.71 -24.41 -7.62
C PRO A 139 -0.88 -23.91 -8.80
N ASN A 140 -1.34 -24.15 -10.05
CA ASN A 140 -0.65 -23.69 -11.25
C ASN A 140 -1.16 -22.32 -11.75
N PHE A 141 -2.19 -21.75 -11.10
CA PHE A 141 -2.68 -20.43 -11.45
C PHE A 141 -1.93 -19.36 -10.63
N PRO A 142 -1.42 -18.28 -11.26
CA PRO A 142 -0.67 -17.24 -10.57
C PRO A 142 -1.62 -16.27 -9.86
N TYR A 143 -2.19 -16.71 -8.74
CA TYR A 143 -2.96 -15.84 -7.86
C TYR A 143 -2.09 -14.70 -7.35
N LEU A 144 -2.65 -13.49 -7.28
CA LEU A 144 -1.91 -12.27 -6.94
C LEU A 144 -2.30 -11.81 -5.53
N LEU A 145 -1.30 -11.62 -4.68
CA LEU A 145 -1.41 -11.01 -3.36
C LEU A 145 -1.10 -9.51 -3.47
N HIS A 146 -2.01 -8.67 -3.01
CA HIS A 146 -1.81 -7.22 -2.90
C HIS A 146 -0.91 -6.88 -1.71
N LEU A 147 0.06 -5.99 -1.92
CA LEU A 147 1.09 -5.63 -0.94
C LEU A 147 0.78 -4.39 -0.09
N GLY A 148 -0.42 -3.80 -0.20
CA GLY A 148 -0.82 -2.69 0.68
C GLY A 148 -0.10 -1.35 0.44
N ILE A 149 0.97 -1.31 -0.36
CA ILE A 149 1.66 -0.07 -0.75
C ILE A 149 0.92 0.63 -1.90
N GLN A 150 0.76 1.95 -1.79
CA GLN A 150 -0.10 2.72 -2.69
C GLN A 150 0.57 4.02 -3.09
N SER A 151 0.49 4.37 -4.37
CA SER A 151 0.85 5.70 -4.87
C SER A 151 -0.37 6.34 -5.49
N TYR A 152 -0.50 7.65 -5.29
CA TYR A 152 -1.63 8.46 -5.71
C TYR A 152 -1.14 9.65 -6.53
N ASP A 153 -1.88 10.00 -7.57
CA ASP A 153 -1.77 11.31 -8.18
C ASP A 153 -2.17 12.35 -7.13
N ALA A 154 -1.35 13.39 -6.95
CA ALA A 154 -1.53 14.35 -5.87
C ALA A 154 -2.82 15.20 -6.04
N ASN A 155 -3.34 15.37 -7.26
CA ASN A 155 -4.60 16.06 -7.47
C ASN A 155 -5.78 15.15 -7.15
N PHE A 156 -5.72 13.88 -7.56
CA PHE A 156 -6.71 12.88 -7.18
C PHE A 156 -6.77 12.66 -5.67
N LEU A 157 -5.62 12.63 -4.98
CA LEU A 157 -5.58 12.43 -3.53
C LEU A 157 -6.35 13.52 -2.78
N LYS A 158 -6.38 14.75 -3.29
CA LYS A 158 -7.20 15.84 -2.72
C LYS A 158 -8.70 15.65 -2.94
N ILE A 159 -9.10 14.91 -3.97
CA ILE A 159 -10.49 14.59 -4.29
C ILE A 159 -10.96 13.39 -3.46
N TYR A 160 -10.08 12.44 -3.14
CA TYR A 160 -10.42 11.18 -2.48
C TYR A 160 -11.25 11.34 -1.19
N PRO A 161 -10.94 12.26 -0.24
CA PRO A 161 -11.74 12.45 0.97
C PRO A 161 -13.19 12.88 0.71
N GLU A 162 -13.42 13.59 -0.40
CA GLU A 162 -14.73 14.09 -0.82
C GLU A 162 -15.60 13.01 -1.49
N LEU A 163 -14.99 11.90 -1.93
CA LEU A 163 -15.74 10.78 -2.49
C LEU A 163 -16.53 10.07 -1.37
N PRO A 164 -17.84 9.83 -1.56
CA PRO A 164 -18.64 9.12 -0.58
C PRO A 164 -18.12 7.68 -0.43
N PRO A 165 -18.29 7.06 0.75
CA PRO A 165 -18.05 5.63 0.92
C PRO A 165 -18.88 4.81 -0.07
N THR A 166 -18.32 3.73 -0.58
CA THR A 166 -18.96 2.91 -1.62
C THR A 166 -19.28 1.49 -1.13
N PRO A 167 -20.28 0.80 -1.72
CA PRO A 167 -20.72 -0.50 -1.23
C PRO A 167 -19.62 -1.56 -1.15
N LEU A 168 -18.78 -1.74 -2.18
CA LEU A 168 -17.73 -2.76 -2.15
C LEU A 168 -16.60 -2.38 -1.18
N GLN A 169 -16.23 -1.09 -1.11
CA GLN A 169 -15.30 -0.59 -0.08
C GLN A 169 -15.76 -0.97 1.33
N LEU A 170 -17.04 -0.76 1.65
CA LEU A 170 -17.58 -1.02 2.98
C LEU A 170 -17.73 -2.52 3.28
N GLU A 171 -18.13 -3.32 2.28
CA GLU A 171 -18.32 -4.77 2.45
C GLU A 171 -16.98 -5.51 2.58
N GLU A 172 -16.00 -5.19 1.73
CA GLU A 172 -14.68 -5.83 1.76
C GLU A 172 -13.73 -5.18 2.75
N ASP A 173 -14.07 -4.00 3.28
CA ASP A 173 -13.17 -3.18 4.10
C ASP A 173 -11.82 -2.94 3.42
N LEU A 174 -11.89 -2.41 2.18
CA LEU A 174 -10.74 -2.15 1.30
C LEU A 174 -10.84 -0.76 0.64
N GLU A 175 -9.98 0.17 1.08
CA GLU A 175 -9.95 1.57 0.64
C GLU A 175 -9.84 1.74 -0.88
N GLN A 176 -9.02 0.91 -1.53
CA GLN A 176 -8.79 0.97 -2.98
C GLN A 176 -10.05 0.69 -3.80
N LEU A 177 -11.06 0.01 -3.24
CA LEU A 177 -12.34 -0.21 -3.94
C LEU A 177 -13.13 1.08 -4.12
N LYS A 178 -12.99 2.07 -3.22
CA LYS A 178 -13.59 3.39 -3.42
C LYS A 178 -13.08 4.06 -4.69
N VAL A 179 -11.81 3.86 -5.03
CA VAL A 179 -11.20 4.37 -6.27
C VAL A 179 -11.84 3.68 -7.49
N LEU A 180 -11.92 2.35 -7.49
CA LEU A 180 -12.49 1.57 -8.59
C LEU A 180 -14.00 1.83 -8.78
N GLU A 181 -14.78 1.85 -7.71
CA GLU A 181 -16.24 2.04 -7.78
C GLU A 181 -16.63 3.43 -8.30
N ASN A 182 -15.79 4.44 -8.06
CA ASN A 182 -15.96 5.78 -8.65
C ASN A 182 -15.41 5.90 -10.08
N GLY A 183 -15.02 4.80 -10.72
CA GLY A 183 -14.64 4.73 -12.14
C GLY A 183 -13.21 5.16 -12.45
N TYR A 184 -12.37 5.35 -11.43
CA TYR A 184 -10.97 5.67 -11.62
C TYR A 184 -10.14 4.41 -11.91
N LYS A 185 -9.05 4.59 -12.66
CA LYS A 185 -8.14 3.51 -13.02
C LYS A 185 -6.95 3.43 -12.07
N MET A 186 -6.50 2.20 -11.85
CA MET A 186 -5.40 1.88 -10.96
C MET A 186 -4.40 0.99 -11.69
N ARG A 187 -3.13 1.40 -11.72
CA ARG A 187 -2.05 0.62 -12.31
C ARG A 187 -1.51 -0.39 -11.29
N VAL A 188 -1.24 -1.62 -11.72
CA VAL A 188 -0.71 -2.67 -10.85
C VAL A 188 0.59 -3.21 -11.44
N ILE A 189 1.66 -3.18 -10.65
CA ILE A 189 2.92 -3.84 -10.99
C ILE A 189 3.04 -5.18 -10.29
N LYS A 190 3.68 -6.15 -10.95
CA LYS A 190 4.04 -7.42 -10.34
C LYS A 190 5.48 -7.34 -9.87
N VAL A 191 5.73 -7.75 -8.63
CA VAL A 191 7.05 -7.77 -8.01
C VAL A 191 7.36 -9.15 -7.44
N GLU A 192 8.63 -9.51 -7.40
CA GLU A 192 9.11 -10.68 -6.69
C GLU A 192 9.43 -10.26 -5.24
N HIS A 193 8.42 -10.36 -4.37
CA HIS A 193 8.55 -9.96 -2.97
C HIS A 193 7.93 -11.02 -2.06
N GLU A 194 8.63 -11.34 -0.97
CA GLU A 194 8.05 -12.13 0.11
C GLU A 194 7.35 -11.18 1.09
N ALA A 195 6.02 -11.24 1.13
CA ALA A 195 5.21 -10.40 2.02
C ALA A 195 5.41 -10.83 3.50
N HIS A 196 6.22 -10.06 4.22
CA HIS A 196 6.55 -10.23 5.65
C HIS A 196 6.06 -9.01 6.46
N GLY A 197 4.75 -8.80 6.53
CA GLY A 197 4.13 -7.75 7.36
C GLY A 197 4.07 -8.13 8.85
N VAL A 198 3.95 -7.13 9.74
CA VAL A 198 3.73 -7.32 11.19
C VAL A 198 2.24 -7.20 11.51
N ASP A 199 1.46 -8.25 11.33
CA ASP A 199 0.00 -8.18 11.57
C ASP A 199 -0.39 -8.70 12.96
N VAL A 200 0.40 -9.63 13.53
CA VAL A 200 0.20 -10.18 14.88
C VAL A 200 1.48 -10.15 15.71
N PRO A 201 1.40 -10.19 17.06
CA PRO A 201 2.59 -10.20 17.92
C PRO A 201 3.62 -11.28 17.56
N ASP A 202 3.16 -12.46 17.11
CA ASP A 202 4.00 -13.58 16.68
C ASP A 202 4.81 -13.29 15.40
N ASP A 203 4.45 -12.25 14.63
CA ASP A 203 5.19 -11.86 13.43
C ASP A 203 6.45 -11.04 13.77
N VAL A 204 6.48 -10.39 14.94
CA VAL A 204 7.66 -9.65 15.41
C VAL A 204 8.86 -10.58 15.52
N GLU A 205 8.71 -11.74 16.17
CA GLU A 205 9.82 -12.70 16.32
C GLU A 205 10.29 -13.26 14.97
N LYS A 206 9.36 -13.51 14.04
CA LYS A 206 9.69 -14.00 12.69
C LYS A 206 10.48 -12.94 11.92
N ILE A 207 10.06 -11.68 11.99
CA ILE A 207 10.71 -10.55 11.33
C ILE A 207 12.07 -10.29 11.97
N GLU A 208 12.19 -10.28 13.29
CA GLU A 208 13.47 -10.15 13.99
C GLU A 208 14.45 -11.28 13.64
N ARG A 209 13.97 -12.51 13.51
CA ARG A 209 14.80 -13.64 13.05
C ARG A 209 15.25 -13.43 11.61
N TYR A 210 14.33 -13.10 10.72
CA TYR A 210 14.63 -12.84 9.30
C TYR A 210 15.64 -11.69 9.13
N MET A 211 15.52 -10.64 9.94
CA MET A 211 16.45 -9.51 9.97
C MET A 211 17.86 -9.95 10.40
N ARG A 212 17.96 -10.79 11.43
CA ARG A 212 19.25 -11.35 11.88
C ARG A 212 19.91 -12.20 10.80
N GLU A 213 19.15 -13.07 10.15
CA GLU A 213 19.65 -13.97 9.09
C GLU A 213 20.18 -13.22 7.86
N ARG A 214 19.59 -12.06 7.54
CA ARG A 214 20.00 -11.23 6.40
C ARG A 214 20.97 -10.10 6.74
N ASN A 215 21.54 -10.07 7.95
CA ASN A 215 22.38 -8.97 8.46
C ASN A 215 21.73 -7.59 8.27
N LEU A 216 20.42 -7.56 8.45
CA LEU A 216 19.63 -6.36 8.31
C LEU A 216 19.57 -5.58 9.64
N SER A 217 20.12 -6.07 10.76
CA SER A 217 20.01 -5.44 12.10
C SER A 217 20.42 -3.98 12.13
#